data_AF-A0A495ZZQ1-F1
#
_entry.id   AF-A0A495ZZQ1-F1
#
_cell.length_a   1.000
_cell.length_b   1.000
_cell.length_c   1.000
_cell.angle_alpha   90.00
_cell.angle_beta   90.00
_cell.angle_gamma   90.00
#
_symmetry.space_group_name_H-M   'P 1'
#
loop_
_entity.id
_entity.type
_entity.pdbx_description
1 polymer ?
#
loop_
_entity_poly.entity_id
_entity_poly.type
_entity_poly.pdbx_seq_one_letter_code
_entity_poly.pdbx_strand_id
1 'polypeptide(L)'
;MNQTTINPFWMKCDNNAWCLLERVDLSHKYYDNFEGVYIIWYWDNIGNPVTVRVGQGNIRNRIAAHRKDPQIQRYAHLSLLVTWTDVLPYSRNGVEAYLSKTLKPLVGSRFPDTKPIPVVPPFRVNPSWNRIAPQARPY
;
A
#
# COMPACT_ATOMS: atom_id res chain seq x y z
N MET A 1 -5.18 -27.48 6.72
CA MET A 1 -6.09 -26.32 6.78
C MET A 1 -5.91 -25.52 5.50
N ASN A 2 -6.93 -25.48 4.63
CA ASN A 2 -6.89 -24.63 3.43
C ASN A 2 -6.89 -23.17 3.86
N GLN A 3 -5.85 -22.41 3.48
CA GLN A 3 -5.84 -20.97 3.72
C GLN A 3 -6.79 -20.30 2.74
N THR A 4 -7.88 -19.72 3.24
CA THR A 4 -8.79 -18.90 2.44
C THR A 4 -8.12 -17.56 2.14
N THR A 5 -7.98 -17.21 0.86
CA THR A 5 -7.50 -15.88 0.43
C THR A 5 -8.58 -14.84 0.69
N ILE A 6 -8.21 -13.74 1.36
CA ILE A 6 -9.10 -12.59 1.56
C ILE A 6 -9.23 -11.83 0.23
N ASN A 7 -10.46 -11.46 -0.16
CA ASN A 7 -10.71 -10.62 -1.32
C ASN A 7 -11.41 -9.32 -0.90
N PRO A 8 -10.66 -8.30 -0.48
CA PRO A 8 -11.23 -7.11 0.14
C PRO A 8 -11.61 -6.06 -0.90
N PHE A 9 -12.48 -5.13 -0.52
CA PHE A 9 -12.83 -3.98 -1.35
C PHE A 9 -11.80 -2.86 -1.18
N TRP A 10 -11.01 -2.60 -2.22
CA TRP A 10 -9.98 -1.56 -2.22
C TRP A 10 -10.57 -0.20 -2.58
N MET A 11 -10.41 0.77 -1.68
CA MET A 11 -10.98 2.10 -1.82
C MET A 11 -10.33 2.88 -2.96
N LYS A 12 -11.18 3.57 -3.71
CA LYS A 12 -10.84 4.47 -4.81
C LYS A 12 -11.53 5.81 -4.58
N CYS A 13 -11.01 6.83 -5.25
CA CYS A 13 -11.58 8.17 -5.27
C CYS A 13 -12.67 8.27 -6.34
N ASP A 14 -13.24 9.46 -6.48
CA ASP A 14 -14.30 9.76 -7.44
C ASP A 14 -13.96 9.29 -8.86
N ASN A 15 -14.99 8.96 -9.63
CA ASN A 15 -14.88 8.40 -10.98
C ASN A 15 -14.10 7.08 -11.05
N ASN A 16 -14.07 6.30 -9.95
CA ASN A 16 -13.39 4.99 -9.87
C ASN A 16 -11.87 5.09 -10.14
N ALA A 17 -11.29 6.27 -9.89
CA ALA A 17 -9.86 6.54 -10.04
C ALA A 17 -9.09 6.25 -8.74
N TRP A 18 -7.81 5.92 -8.85
CA TRP A 18 -6.95 5.80 -7.68
C TRP A 18 -6.72 7.17 -7.05
N CYS A 19 -6.66 7.21 -5.72
CA CYS A 19 -6.51 8.45 -4.99
C CYS A 19 -5.07 8.95 -5.03
N LEU A 20 -4.85 10.22 -5.37
CA LEU A 20 -3.55 10.88 -5.17
C LEU A 20 -3.29 11.06 -3.67
N LEU A 21 -2.12 10.62 -3.19
CA LEU A 21 -1.74 10.65 -1.78
C LEU A 21 -1.96 12.02 -1.15
N GLU A 22 -1.55 13.08 -1.84
CA GLU A 22 -1.62 14.47 -1.36
C GLU A 22 -3.03 15.08 -1.41
N ARG A 23 -3.96 14.48 -2.16
CA ARG A 23 -5.29 15.06 -2.42
C ARG A 23 -6.44 14.38 -1.69
N VAL A 24 -6.21 13.25 -1.03
CA VAL A 24 -7.25 12.60 -0.21
C VAL A 24 -7.77 13.58 0.84
N ASP A 25 -9.08 13.84 0.85
CA ASP A 25 -9.70 14.60 1.92
C ASP A 25 -9.83 13.71 3.17
N LEU A 26 -8.86 13.85 4.08
CA LEU A 26 -8.83 13.10 5.34
C LEU A 26 -9.74 13.70 6.43
N SER A 27 -10.35 14.87 6.19
CA SER A 27 -11.22 15.54 7.16
C SER A 27 -12.63 14.94 7.20
N HIS A 28 -13.03 14.20 6.16
CA HIS A 28 -14.35 13.59 6.07
C HIS A 28 -14.60 12.56 7.20
N LYS A 29 -15.83 12.55 7.73
CA LYS A 29 -16.26 11.66 8.84
C LYS A 29 -16.12 10.16 8.54
N TYR A 30 -16.05 9.79 7.26
CA TYR A 30 -15.79 8.40 6.84
C TYR A 30 -14.53 7.81 7.49
N TYR A 31 -13.52 8.64 7.76
CA TYR A 31 -12.27 8.18 8.37
C TYR A 31 -12.31 8.17 9.90
N ASP A 32 -13.42 8.54 10.54
CA ASP A 32 -13.54 8.49 11.99
C ASP A 32 -13.44 7.04 12.46
N ASN A 33 -12.41 6.75 13.26
CA ASN A 33 -12.08 5.40 13.73
C ASN A 33 -11.90 4.35 12.62
N PHE A 34 -11.69 4.78 11.37
CA PHE A 34 -11.47 3.84 10.28
C PHE A 34 -10.05 3.27 10.34
N GLU A 35 -9.97 1.96 10.51
CA GLU A 35 -8.72 1.23 10.60
C GLU A 35 -8.66 0.09 9.58
N GLY A 36 -7.49 -0.11 9.01
CA GLY A 36 -7.32 -1.15 8.00
C GLY A 36 -5.90 -1.26 7.50
N VAL A 37 -5.76 -1.69 6.25
CA VAL A 37 -4.49 -1.80 5.55
C VAL A 37 -4.49 -0.84 4.37
N TYR A 38 -3.35 -0.20 4.10
CA TYR A 38 -3.16 0.72 2.99
C TYR A 38 -1.91 0.41 2.20
N ILE A 39 -1.92 0.87 0.94
CA ILE A 39 -0.81 0.76 0.00
C ILE A 39 -0.59 2.14 -0.62
N ILE A 40 0.66 2.62 -0.56
CA ILE A 40 1.14 3.81 -1.28
C ILE A 40 2.03 3.32 -2.42
N TRP A 41 1.81 3.84 -3.62
CA TRP A 41 2.44 3.33 -4.84
C TRP A 41 2.39 4.39 -5.95
N TYR A 42 3.05 4.13 -7.08
CA TYR A 42 2.96 4.96 -8.28
C TYR A 42 3.02 4.09 -9.53
N TRP A 43 2.70 4.66 -10.69
CA TRP A 43 2.90 4.00 -11.99
C TRP A 43 4.30 4.28 -12.51
N ASP A 44 5.07 3.25 -12.85
CA ASP A 44 6.31 3.45 -13.58
C ASP A 44 6.05 3.96 -15.02
N ASN A 45 7.13 4.28 -15.73
CA ASN A 45 7.08 4.82 -17.09
C ASN A 45 6.55 3.84 -18.14
N ILE A 46 6.36 2.56 -17.80
CA ILE A 46 5.82 1.53 -18.69
C ILE A 46 4.47 0.98 -18.21
N GLY A 47 3.86 1.62 -17.19
CA GLY A 47 2.51 1.31 -16.71
C GLY A 47 2.41 0.21 -15.66
N ASN A 48 3.49 -0.15 -14.96
CA ASN A 48 3.43 -1.09 -13.83
C ASN A 48 3.27 -0.36 -12.48
N PRO A 49 2.57 -0.97 -11.50
CA PRO A 49 2.47 -0.41 -10.17
C PRO A 49 3.75 -0.70 -9.38
N VAL A 50 4.42 0.34 -8.91
CA VAL A 50 5.58 0.24 -8.02
C VAL A 50 5.15 0.62 -6.61
N THR A 51 5.26 -0.33 -5.69
CA THR A 51 4.82 -0.13 -4.30
C THR A 51 5.87 0.62 -3.52
N VAL A 52 5.49 1.74 -2.91
CA VAL A 52 6.36 2.53 -2.03
C VAL A 52 6.22 2.07 -0.59
N ARG A 53 5.00 1.91 -0.09
CA ARG A 53 4.74 1.51 1.30
C ARG A 53 3.49 0.65 1.38
N VAL A 54 3.54 -0.39 2.21
CA VAL A 54 2.37 -1.14 2.69
C VAL A 54 2.30 -0.92 4.19
N GLY A 55 1.13 -0.61 4.76
CA GLY A 55 1.03 -0.51 6.21
C GLY A 55 -0.39 -0.67 6.72
N GLN A 56 -0.56 -0.57 8.03
CA GLN A 56 -1.85 -0.73 8.69
C GLN A 56 -2.11 0.32 9.78
N GLY A 57 -3.34 0.31 10.30
CA GLY A 57 -3.79 1.07 11.46
C GLY A 57 -4.85 2.10 11.10
N ASN A 58 -4.98 3.15 11.91
CA ASN A 58 -5.88 4.26 11.63
C ASN A 58 -5.50 4.97 10.33
N ILE A 59 -6.37 4.89 9.32
CA ILE A 59 -6.05 5.32 7.96
C ILE A 59 -5.82 6.82 7.86
N ARG A 60 -6.65 7.63 8.54
CA ARG A 60 -6.48 9.10 8.60
C ARG A 60 -5.08 9.45 9.08
N ASN A 61 -4.70 8.95 10.26
CA ASN A 61 -3.45 9.30 10.90
C ASN A 61 -2.24 8.78 10.11
N ARG A 62 -2.33 7.56 9.56
CA ARG A 62 -1.25 6.96 8.78
C ARG A 62 -1.00 7.70 7.46
N ILE A 63 -2.05 7.98 6.69
CA ILE A 63 -1.91 8.72 5.42
C ILE A 63 -1.40 10.14 5.70
N ALA A 64 -1.93 10.83 6.71
CA ALA A 64 -1.47 12.17 7.09
C ALA A 64 0.00 12.21 7.50
N ALA A 65 0.49 11.19 8.21
CA ALA A 65 1.90 11.09 8.57
C ALA A 65 2.80 10.92 7.34
N HIS A 66 2.39 10.07 6.39
CA HIS A 66 3.17 9.77 5.18
C HIS A 66 3.28 10.93 4.18
N ARG A 67 2.35 11.89 4.24
CA ARG A 67 2.50 13.18 3.51
C ARG A 67 3.71 13.99 3.96
N LYS A 68 4.21 13.73 5.17
CA LYS A 68 5.34 14.45 5.78
C LYS A 68 6.59 13.58 5.91
N ASP A 69 6.54 12.30 5.54
CA ASP A 69 7.65 11.36 5.67
C ASP A 69 8.66 11.55 4.52
N PRO A 70 9.90 11.99 4.79
CA PRO A 70 10.90 12.19 3.74
C PRO A 70 11.22 10.91 2.94
N GLN A 71 11.14 9.73 3.55
CA GLN A 71 11.42 8.46 2.86
C GLN A 71 10.37 8.13 1.81
N ILE A 72 9.14 8.60 1.98
CA ILE A 72 8.04 8.47 1.02
C ILE A 72 8.05 9.65 0.05
N GLN A 73 8.20 10.87 0.56
CA GLN A 73 8.12 12.10 -0.22
C GLN A 73 9.23 12.26 -1.27
N ARG A 74 10.36 11.55 -1.14
CA ARG A 74 11.35 11.46 -2.24
C ARG A 74 10.76 10.93 -3.56
N TYR A 75 9.63 10.22 -3.51
CA TYR A 75 8.92 9.71 -4.68
C TYR A 75 7.74 10.60 -5.12
N ALA A 76 7.49 11.74 -4.48
CA ALA A 76 6.33 12.59 -4.76
C ALA A 76 6.25 13.06 -6.23
N HIS A 77 7.41 13.30 -6.85
CA HIS A 77 7.52 13.68 -8.27
C HIS A 77 6.98 12.61 -9.24
N LEU A 78 6.77 11.38 -8.77
CA LEU A 78 6.21 10.26 -9.53
C LEU A 78 4.68 10.15 -9.39
N SER A 79 4.02 11.15 -8.80
CA SER A 79 2.56 11.15 -8.56
C SER A 79 2.09 9.99 -7.68
N LEU A 80 2.44 10.05 -6.40
CA LEU A 80 2.06 9.02 -5.44
C LEU A 80 0.54 8.85 -5.34
N LEU A 81 0.11 7.60 -5.45
CA LEU A 81 -1.24 7.12 -5.26
C LEU A 81 -1.36 6.38 -3.93
N VAL A 82 -2.57 6.30 -3.40
CA VAL A 82 -2.90 5.55 -2.20
C VAL A 82 -4.23 4.83 -2.36
N THR A 83 -4.34 3.64 -1.77
CA THR A 83 -5.60 2.91 -1.59
C THR A 83 -5.57 2.23 -0.23
N TRP A 84 -6.75 1.96 0.34
CA TRP A 84 -6.89 1.28 1.62
C TRP A 84 -8.13 0.39 1.62
N THR A 85 -8.20 -0.50 2.60
CA THR A 85 -9.35 -1.38 2.81
C THR A 85 -9.49 -1.69 4.29
N ASP A 86 -10.72 -1.95 4.72
CA ASP A 86 -11.00 -2.38 6.08
C ASP A 86 -10.48 -3.81 6.29
N VAL A 87 -9.80 -4.02 7.41
CA VAL A 87 -9.31 -5.34 7.80
C VAL A 87 -9.47 -5.46 9.30
N LEU A 88 -10.05 -6.58 9.75
CA LEU A 88 -10.27 -6.85 11.17
C LEU A 88 -8.94 -6.85 11.93
N PRO A 89 -8.88 -6.28 13.16
CA PRO A 89 -7.65 -6.09 13.92
C PRO A 89 -6.73 -7.32 13.97
N TYR A 90 -7.30 -8.51 14.19
CA TYR A 90 -6.55 -9.76 14.31
C TYR A 90 -5.93 -10.25 12.99
N SER A 91 -6.40 -9.78 11.84
CA SER A 91 -5.90 -10.17 10.51
C SER A 91 -4.86 -9.21 9.95
N ARG A 92 -4.79 -7.97 10.45
CA ARG A 92 -4.00 -6.89 9.83
C ARG A 92 -2.51 -7.21 9.75
N ASN A 93 -1.92 -7.76 10.82
CA ASN A 93 -0.50 -8.14 10.81
C ASN A 93 -0.22 -9.16 9.71
N GLY A 94 -1.06 -10.18 9.57
CA GLY A 94 -0.91 -11.23 8.55
C GLY A 94 -1.10 -10.70 7.13
N VAL A 95 -2.08 -9.81 6.93
CA VAL A 95 -2.35 -9.16 5.65
C VAL A 95 -1.20 -8.23 5.25
N GLU A 96 -0.71 -7.38 6.17
CA GLU A 96 0.45 -6.51 5.95
C GLU A 96 1.69 -7.33 5.62
N ALA A 97 1.96 -8.41 6.35
CA ALA A 97 3.08 -9.30 6.09
C ALA A 97 2.99 -9.95 4.69
N TYR A 98 1.81 -10.43 4.30
CA TYR A 98 1.59 -11.02 2.97
C TYR A 98 1.79 -10.00 1.85
N LEU A 99 1.16 -8.83 1.95
CA LEU A 99 1.27 -7.77 0.95
C LEU A 99 2.69 -7.25 0.85
N SER A 100 3.38 -7.08 1.97
CA SER A 100 4.76 -6.62 1.98
C SER A 100 5.71 -7.62 1.31
N LYS A 101 5.53 -8.92 1.57
CA LYS A 101 6.30 -9.99 0.90
C LYS A 101 5.99 -10.06 -0.60
N THR A 102 4.73 -9.86 -0.97
CA THR A 102 4.24 -9.97 -2.35
C THR A 102 4.62 -8.75 -3.19
N LEU A 103 4.46 -7.54 -2.63
CA LEU A 103 4.59 -6.27 -3.34
C LEU A 103 5.98 -5.61 -3.18
N LYS A 104 6.79 -6.07 -2.22
CA LYS A 104 8.18 -5.62 -1.98
C LYS A 104 8.30 -4.08 -1.96
N PRO A 105 7.67 -3.40 -0.98
CA PRO A 105 7.66 -1.94 -0.93
C PRO A 105 9.08 -1.34 -0.87
N LEU A 106 9.30 -0.23 -1.57
CA LEU A 106 10.57 0.51 -1.55
C LEU A 106 10.92 1.10 -0.17
N VAL A 107 9.90 1.32 0.67
CA VAL A 107 10.01 1.86 2.03
C VAL A 107 9.35 0.90 3.01
N GLY A 108 10.14 0.43 3.98
CA GLY A 108 9.69 -0.43 5.07
C GLY A 108 10.87 -1.03 5.82
N SER A 109 10.97 -0.76 7.12
CA SER A 109 12.11 -1.18 7.95
C SER A 109 11.84 -2.45 8.77
N ARG A 110 10.57 -2.78 9.05
CA ARG A 110 10.15 -4.04 9.69
C ARG A 110 8.74 -4.40 9.25
N PHE A 111 8.59 -5.60 8.70
CA PHE A 111 7.28 -6.23 8.50
C PHE A 111 6.92 -7.02 9.77
N PRO A 112 5.63 -7.14 10.13
CA PRO A 112 5.24 -7.99 11.24
C PRO A 112 5.78 -9.42 11.02
N ASP A 113 6.57 -9.93 11.97
CA ASP A 113 7.04 -11.32 11.96
C ASP A 113 5.89 -12.23 12.41
N THR A 114 4.93 -12.39 11.51
CA THR A 114 3.72 -13.19 11.71
C THR A 114 3.47 -14.05 10.49
N LYS A 115 2.65 -15.09 10.68
CA LYS A 115 2.16 -15.91 9.57
C LYS A 115 1.40 -15.02 8.57
N PRO A 116 1.84 -14.95 7.30
CA PRO A 116 1.14 -14.18 6.27
C PRO A 116 -0.28 -14.73 6.02
N ILE A 117 -1.23 -13.82 5.84
CA ILE A 117 -2.61 -14.13 5.45
C ILE A 117 -2.77 -13.69 3.99
N PRO A 118 -2.97 -14.63 3.05
CA PRO A 118 -3.14 -14.31 1.64
C PRO A 118 -4.30 -13.35 1.39
N VAL A 119 -4.06 -12.35 0.55
CA VAL A 119 -5.06 -11.36 0.15
C VAL A 119 -4.91 -11.00 -1.33
N VAL A 120 -6.02 -10.73 -2.01
CA VAL A 120 -6.00 -10.21 -3.39
C VAL A 120 -5.58 -8.74 -3.38
N PRO A 121 -4.46 -8.36 -4.04
CA PRO A 121 -4.00 -6.98 -4.10
C PRO A 121 -4.90 -6.10 -5.01
N PRO A 122 -4.85 -4.76 -4.87
CA PRO A 122 -5.71 -3.83 -5.60
C PRO A 122 -5.45 -3.78 -7.12
N PHE A 123 -4.28 -4.25 -7.54
CA PHE A 123 -3.83 -4.24 -8.93
C PHE A 123 -3.14 -5.57 -9.26
N ARG A 124 -3.06 -5.87 -10.56
CA ARG A 124 -2.35 -7.07 -11.03
C ARG A 124 -0.86 -6.95 -10.71
N VAL A 125 -0.35 -7.91 -9.95
CA VAL A 125 1.08 -8.05 -9.68
C VAL A 125 1.68 -8.85 -10.82
N ASN A 126 2.67 -8.29 -11.52
CA ASN A 126 3.37 -9.02 -12.57
C ASN A 126 4.49 -9.88 -11.95
N PRO A 127 4.42 -11.22 -12.00
CA PRO A 127 5.36 -12.11 -11.32
C PRO A 127 6.78 -12.09 -11.89
N SER A 128 6.96 -11.57 -13.11
CA SER A 128 8.22 -11.64 -13.86
C SER A 128 9.32 -10.68 -13.36
N TRP A 129 8.97 -9.70 -12.51
CA TRP A 129 9.91 -8.65 -12.04
C TRP A 129 10.68 -8.97 -10.75
N ASN A 130 10.57 -10.21 -10.24
CA ASN A 130 11.47 -10.69 -9.18
C ASN A 130 12.97 -10.69 -9.56
N ARG A 131 13.36 -10.25 -10.76
CA ARG A 131 14.73 -10.24 -11.28
C ARG A 131 15.37 -8.86 -11.46
N ILE A 132 14.66 -7.75 -11.26
CA ILE A 132 15.26 -6.42 -11.42
C ILE A 132 15.00 -5.60 -10.16
N ALA A 133 15.75 -5.92 -9.10
CA ALA A 133 16.09 -4.86 -8.15
C ALA A 133 16.74 -3.73 -8.96
N PRO A 134 16.47 -2.45 -8.68
CA PRO A 134 17.24 -1.38 -9.28
C PRO A 134 18.68 -1.59 -8.78
N GLN A 135 19.55 -2.15 -9.63
CA GLN A 135 20.97 -1.90 -9.49
C GLN A 135 21.08 -0.39 -9.44
N ALA A 136 21.64 0.12 -8.35
CA ALA A 136 22.02 1.50 -8.22
C ALA A 136 22.67 1.92 -9.54
N ARG A 137 21.99 2.80 -10.29
CA ARG A 137 22.63 3.43 -11.45
C ARG A 137 23.64 4.42 -10.83
N PRO A 138 24.95 4.23 -11.01
CA PRO A 138 25.86 5.33 -10.75
C PRO A 138 25.52 6.41 -11.79
N TYR A 139 25.56 7.66 -11.34
CA TYR A 139 25.52 8.84 -12.18
C TYR A 139 26.58 8.77 -13.29
#